data_AF-A0ABC8XU55-F1
#
_entry.id   AF-A0ABC8XU55-F1
#
_cell.length_a   1.000
_cell.length_b   1.000
_cell.length_c   1.000
_cell.angle_alpha   90.00
_cell.angle_beta   90.00
_cell.angle_gamma   90.00
#
_symmetry.space_group_name_H-M   'P 1'
#
loop_
_entity.id
_entity.type
_entity.pdbx_description
1 polymer ?
#
loop_
_entity_poly.entity_id
_entity_poly.type
_entity_poly.pdbx_seq_one_letter_code
_entity_poly.pdbx_strand_id
1 'polypeptide(L)'
;MAAATEKVFVALPAEFKVGQSMLSWVLSHFGGSGATVVITHVHVPPQMIPVMGVKFHSSKLSPEQVRLFRRIELEKVNKQLDGYVHQCSKMKVKCEKLVFEKEDVVAGLVELIDLHRVNRLVISAAADRQYSRKMDKPKSRTATEIMRRADSSCKIWFICKGQLICTRGKEVDTAASVTPLLPDFGDQALQLVPYQKEDNLQSELGLYDELKEACIAAENLMKRALNESSRRQKADEEVVSALQKATEYRELYLEEVRKREELEEALARANREIAQLRQANHLSMDEQNTSPDELQEAMSEELTFERRIIDMDDVLRTAGQDTELQKEHVHIQIDLDTGGRELQARLSQSKLTAFSPSSVIQSPYDEDCIPPYFLCPIFQEPMRDPHVAADGFTYEADAIRGWLDGRNDTSPVTGEPLAHRELAPNFALGAVIQDYAIRRRQHRFS
;
A
#
# COMPACT_ATOMS: atom_id res chain seq x y z
N MET A 1 11.01 -6.04 -49.38
CA MET A 1 11.34 -7.06 -48.37
C MET A 1 11.97 -6.35 -47.19
N ALA A 2 11.28 -6.25 -46.05
CA ALA A 2 11.87 -5.67 -44.84
C ALA A 2 12.97 -6.62 -44.36
N ALA A 3 14.21 -6.14 -44.23
CA ALA A 3 15.30 -6.92 -43.66
C ALA A 3 14.87 -7.40 -42.27
N ALA A 4 14.88 -8.72 -42.05
CA ALA A 4 14.53 -9.31 -40.77
C ALA A 4 15.53 -8.80 -39.73
N THR A 5 15.12 -7.86 -38.89
CA THR A 5 15.94 -7.35 -37.79
C THR A 5 16.27 -8.51 -36.87
N GLU A 6 17.56 -8.81 -36.68
CA GLU A 6 17.97 -9.87 -35.77
C GLU A 6 17.45 -9.57 -34.35
N LYS A 7 16.79 -10.53 -33.73
CA LYS A 7 16.26 -10.41 -32.36
C LYS A 7 17.08 -11.28 -31.41
N VAL A 8 17.45 -10.73 -30.26
CA VAL A 8 18.11 -11.47 -29.18
C VAL A 8 17.19 -11.45 -27.96
N PHE A 9 16.72 -12.63 -27.55
CA PHE A 9 15.85 -12.77 -26.40
C PHE A 9 16.68 -12.89 -25.13
N VAL A 10 16.29 -12.19 -24.08
CA VAL A 10 16.99 -12.20 -22.79
C VAL A 10 15.98 -12.51 -21.70
N ALA A 11 16.12 -13.68 -21.05
CA ALA A 11 15.27 -14.04 -19.92
C ALA A 11 15.76 -13.37 -18.65
N LEU A 12 15.05 -12.33 -18.20
CA LEU A 12 15.41 -11.54 -17.02
C LEU A 12 14.42 -11.76 -15.87
N PRO A 13 14.90 -11.69 -14.61
CA PRO A 13 14.00 -11.63 -13.45
C PRO A 13 13.17 -10.34 -13.48
N ALA A 14 12.03 -10.32 -12.78
CA ALA A 14 11.23 -9.10 -12.67
C ALA A 14 12.00 -7.99 -11.93
N GLU A 15 12.82 -8.35 -10.94
CA GLU A 15 13.59 -7.41 -10.15
C GLU A 15 14.79 -6.81 -10.91
N PHE A 16 14.66 -5.54 -11.28
CA PHE A 16 15.67 -4.78 -12.04
C PHE A 16 17.12 -5.00 -11.55
N LYS A 17 17.36 -4.85 -10.24
CA LYS A 17 18.69 -4.94 -9.63
C LYS A 17 19.37 -6.29 -9.84
N VAL A 18 18.60 -7.38 -9.84
CA VAL A 18 19.14 -8.75 -9.96
C VAL A 18 19.60 -9.02 -11.39
N GLY A 19 18.81 -8.59 -12.38
CA GLY A 19 19.13 -8.79 -13.80
C GLY A 19 20.12 -7.79 -14.41
N GLN A 20 20.54 -6.75 -13.68
CA GLN A 20 21.34 -5.64 -14.25
C GLN A 20 22.68 -6.12 -14.83
N SER A 21 23.39 -7.00 -14.13
CA SER A 21 24.69 -7.53 -14.58
C SER A 21 24.57 -8.35 -15.86
N MET A 22 23.47 -9.10 -16.03
CA MET A 22 23.21 -9.83 -17.27
C MET A 22 22.89 -8.87 -18.41
N LEU A 23 22.02 -7.89 -18.17
CA LEU A 23 21.65 -6.92 -19.19
C LEU A 23 22.89 -6.13 -19.67
N SER A 24 23.75 -5.69 -18.76
CA SER A 24 25.00 -5.00 -19.11
C SER A 24 25.90 -5.86 -20.00
N TRP A 25 26.01 -7.17 -19.71
CA TRP A 25 26.75 -8.08 -20.58
C TRP A 25 26.12 -8.19 -21.98
N VAL A 26 24.79 -8.35 -22.05
CA VAL A 26 24.06 -8.42 -23.33
C VAL A 26 24.28 -7.16 -24.14
N LEU A 27 24.16 -5.98 -23.52
CA LEU A 27 24.35 -4.71 -24.21
C LEU A 27 25.80 -4.52 -24.67
N SER A 28 26.78 -4.98 -23.89
CA SER A 28 28.18 -4.96 -24.32
C SER A 28 28.48 -5.93 -25.46
N HIS A 29 27.82 -7.09 -25.49
CA HIS A 29 28.11 -8.15 -26.47
C HIS A 29 27.31 -7.98 -27.77
N PHE A 30 26.05 -7.57 -27.67
CA PHE A 30 25.13 -7.47 -28.80
C PHE A 30 24.78 -6.02 -29.19
N GLY A 31 25.04 -5.02 -28.34
CA GLY A 31 24.63 -3.63 -28.59
C GLY A 31 25.24 -2.99 -29.84
N GLY A 32 26.40 -3.46 -30.29
CA GLY A 32 27.03 -2.99 -31.53
C GLY A 32 26.50 -3.64 -32.82
N SER A 33 25.70 -4.70 -32.73
CA SER A 33 25.28 -5.53 -33.88
C SER A 33 24.03 -5.01 -34.61
N GLY A 34 23.38 -3.97 -34.10
CA GLY A 34 22.10 -3.47 -34.64
C GLY A 34 20.90 -4.40 -34.36
N ALA A 35 21.10 -5.49 -33.60
CA ALA A 35 20.04 -6.39 -33.18
C ALA A 35 19.08 -5.73 -32.17
N THR A 36 17.81 -6.14 -32.23
CA THR A 36 16.80 -5.74 -31.25
C THR A 36 16.87 -6.67 -30.05
N VAL A 37 17.06 -6.12 -28.86
CA VAL A 37 17.05 -6.87 -27.60
C VAL A 37 15.59 -7.03 -27.14
N VAL A 38 15.14 -8.26 -26.92
CA VAL A 38 13.81 -8.57 -26.42
C VAL A 38 13.92 -9.02 -24.97
N ILE A 39 13.57 -8.12 -24.05
CA ILE A 39 13.49 -8.45 -22.62
C ILE A 39 12.30 -9.36 -22.42
N THR A 40 12.58 -10.59 -22.02
CA THR A 40 11.58 -11.63 -21.84
C THR A 40 11.47 -11.99 -20.36
N HIS A 41 10.24 -12.02 -19.85
CA HIS A 41 9.97 -12.48 -18.50
C HIS A 41 8.82 -13.49 -18.51
N VAL A 42 9.02 -14.65 -17.89
CA VAL A 42 7.92 -15.59 -17.67
C VAL A 42 7.29 -15.29 -16.32
N HIS A 43 6.08 -14.76 -16.35
CA HIS A 43 5.28 -14.47 -15.18
C HIS A 43 4.55 -15.74 -14.74
N VAL A 44 4.76 -16.16 -13.50
CA VAL A 44 4.05 -17.28 -12.88
C VAL A 44 2.99 -16.74 -11.93
N PRO A 45 1.69 -16.79 -12.28
CA PRO A 45 0.64 -16.27 -11.44
C PRO A 45 0.62 -16.98 -10.08
N PRO A 46 0.55 -16.23 -8.97
CA PRO A 46 0.47 -16.82 -7.65
C PRO A 46 -0.86 -17.53 -7.48
N GLN A 47 -0.79 -18.75 -6.95
CA GLN A 47 -1.98 -19.51 -6.59
C GLN A 47 -2.59 -19.03 -5.27
N MET A 48 -1.80 -18.35 -4.43
CA MET A 48 -2.27 -17.79 -3.17
C MET A 48 -2.42 -16.27 -3.30
N ILE A 49 -3.65 -15.79 -3.27
CA ILE A 49 -4.00 -14.39 -3.49
C ILE A 49 -4.44 -13.77 -2.15
N PRO A 50 -3.81 -12.66 -1.71
CA PRO A 50 -4.23 -11.94 -0.52
C PRO A 50 -5.54 -11.19 -0.76
N VAL A 51 -6.55 -11.45 0.07
CA VAL A 51 -7.82 -10.73 0.13
C VAL A 51 -8.07 -10.37 1.59
N MET A 52 -8.22 -9.07 1.89
CA MET A 52 -8.44 -8.56 3.26
C MET A 52 -7.41 -9.09 4.28
N GLY A 53 -6.12 -9.11 3.90
CA GLY A 53 -5.03 -9.56 4.77
C GLY A 53 -4.88 -11.08 4.89
N VAL A 54 -5.80 -11.89 4.34
CA VAL A 54 -5.75 -13.35 4.37
C VAL A 54 -5.45 -13.91 2.98
N LYS A 55 -4.59 -14.93 2.90
CA LYS A 55 -4.23 -15.57 1.62
C LYS A 55 -5.19 -16.71 1.32
N PHE A 56 -5.89 -16.62 0.19
CA PHE A 56 -6.77 -17.67 -0.31
C PHE A 56 -6.17 -18.33 -1.54
N HIS A 57 -6.44 -19.62 -1.73
CA HIS A 57 -6.14 -20.27 -2.99
C HIS A 57 -7.02 -19.66 -4.10
N SER A 58 -6.48 -19.48 -5.30
CA SER A 58 -7.14 -18.87 -6.46
C SER A 58 -8.50 -19.53 -6.76
N SER A 59 -8.59 -20.86 -6.61
CA SER A 59 -9.82 -21.64 -6.77
C SER A 59 -10.93 -21.33 -5.77
N LYS A 60 -10.62 -20.69 -4.63
CA LYS A 60 -11.61 -20.32 -3.59
C LYS A 60 -12.14 -18.89 -3.75
N LEU A 61 -11.62 -18.13 -4.70
CA LEU A 61 -11.99 -16.74 -4.94
C LEU A 61 -12.88 -16.60 -6.15
N SER A 62 -13.59 -15.47 -6.25
CA SER A 62 -14.38 -15.20 -7.45
C SER A 62 -13.45 -14.99 -8.66
N PRO A 63 -13.86 -15.44 -9.88
CA PRO A 63 -13.04 -15.24 -11.08
C PRO A 63 -12.71 -13.76 -11.35
N GLU A 64 -13.58 -12.84 -10.96
CA GLU A 64 -13.36 -11.40 -11.07
C GLU A 64 -12.26 -10.90 -10.14
N GLN A 65 -12.27 -11.32 -8.88
CA GLN A 65 -11.23 -11.00 -7.90
C GLN A 65 -9.86 -11.52 -8.36
N VAL A 66 -9.81 -12.77 -8.86
CA VAL A 66 -8.58 -13.38 -9.38
C VAL A 66 -8.05 -12.59 -10.58
N ARG A 67 -8.91 -12.23 -11.54
CA ARG A 67 -8.52 -11.44 -12.71
C ARG A 67 -8.01 -10.06 -12.32
N LEU A 68 -8.67 -9.38 -11.40
CA LEU A 68 -8.28 -8.05 -10.95
C LEU A 68 -6.90 -8.08 -10.28
N PHE A 69 -6.69 -9.05 -9.38
CA PHE A 69 -5.41 -9.22 -8.70
C PHE A 69 -4.27 -9.51 -9.70
N ARG A 70 -4.46 -10.50 -10.59
CA ARG A 70 -3.45 -10.86 -11.60
C ARG A 70 -3.12 -9.68 -12.53
N ARG A 71 -4.10 -8.84 -12.87
CA ARG A 71 -3.87 -7.62 -13.66
C ARG A 71 -2.95 -6.64 -12.94
N ILE A 72 -3.23 -6.34 -11.66
CA ILE A 72 -2.43 -5.42 -10.85
C ILE A 72 -1.00 -5.97 -10.68
N GLU A 73 -0.87 -7.27 -10.44
CA GLU A 73 0.43 -7.92 -10.31
C GLU A 73 1.23 -7.85 -11.61
N LEU A 74 0.61 -8.20 -12.74
CA LEU A 74 1.25 -8.15 -14.04
C LEU A 74 1.68 -6.71 -14.38
N GLU A 75 0.87 -5.71 -14.04
CA GLU A 75 1.22 -4.29 -14.20
C GLU A 75 2.44 -3.90 -13.36
N LYS A 76 2.52 -4.39 -12.11
CA LYS A 76 3.69 -4.19 -11.25
C LYS A 76 4.95 -4.79 -11.86
N VAL A 77 4.88 -6.04 -12.35
CA VAL A 77 6.00 -6.70 -13.04
C VAL A 77 6.38 -5.89 -14.29
N ASN A 78 5.40 -5.48 -15.08
CA ASN A 78 5.60 -4.70 -16.30
C ASN A 78 6.35 -3.38 -16.01
N LYS A 79 6.01 -2.71 -14.92
CA LYS A 79 6.65 -1.48 -14.43
C LYS A 79 8.08 -1.73 -13.94
N GLN A 80 8.36 -2.87 -13.31
CA GLN A 80 9.73 -3.23 -12.93
C GLN A 80 10.62 -3.47 -14.16
N LEU A 81 10.06 -4.09 -15.21
CA LEU A 81 10.79 -4.34 -16.47
C LEU A 81 11.07 -3.05 -17.26
N ASP A 82 10.33 -1.96 -17.05
CA ASP A 82 10.60 -0.67 -17.69
C ASP A 82 11.98 -0.11 -17.31
N GLY A 83 12.50 -0.47 -16.13
CA GLY A 83 13.88 -0.14 -15.74
C GLY A 83 14.93 -0.70 -16.71
N TYR A 84 14.72 -1.93 -17.21
CA TYR A 84 15.60 -2.53 -18.20
C TYR A 84 15.48 -1.86 -19.57
N VAL A 85 14.25 -1.55 -20.01
CA VAL A 85 14.02 -0.82 -21.28
C VAL A 85 14.69 0.55 -21.23
N HIS A 86 14.57 1.26 -20.10
CA HIS A 86 15.22 2.55 -19.89
C HIS A 86 16.76 2.45 -20.01
N GLN A 87 17.36 1.40 -19.43
CA GLN A 87 18.80 1.16 -19.56
C GLN A 87 19.21 0.88 -21.02
N CYS A 88 18.43 0.10 -21.78
CA CYS A 88 18.67 -0.14 -23.19
C CYS A 88 18.58 1.16 -24.02
N SER A 89 17.57 1.99 -23.76
CA SER A 89 17.39 3.29 -24.42
C SER A 89 18.58 4.23 -24.17
N LYS A 90 19.11 4.26 -22.94
CA LYS A 90 20.32 5.04 -22.60
C LYS A 90 21.54 4.61 -23.44
N MET A 91 21.64 3.33 -23.78
CA MET A 91 22.71 2.77 -24.61
C MET A 91 22.39 2.80 -26.12
N LYS A 92 21.29 3.45 -26.53
CA LYS A 92 20.81 3.54 -27.93
C LYS A 92 20.58 2.18 -28.60
N VAL A 93 20.23 1.16 -27.81
CA VAL A 93 19.88 -0.18 -28.30
C VAL A 93 18.37 -0.31 -28.40
N LYS A 94 17.87 -0.81 -29.54
CA LYS A 94 16.43 -1.09 -29.72
C LYS A 94 16.00 -2.19 -28.75
N CYS A 95 14.96 -1.93 -27.98
CA CYS A 95 14.50 -2.82 -26.95
C CYS A 95 12.99 -3.06 -27.04
N GLU A 96 12.59 -4.32 -27.03
CA GLU A 96 11.19 -4.76 -26.90
C GLU A 96 11.02 -5.47 -25.54
N LYS A 97 9.80 -5.44 -25.00
CA LYS A 97 9.44 -6.15 -23.78
C LYS A 97 8.39 -7.20 -24.10
N LEU A 98 8.59 -8.42 -23.61
CA LEU A 98 7.68 -9.54 -23.78
C LEU A 98 7.48 -10.25 -22.44
N VAL A 99 6.25 -10.24 -21.93
CA VAL A 99 5.89 -10.96 -20.71
C VAL A 99 4.99 -12.14 -21.08
N PHE A 100 5.33 -13.33 -20.59
CA PHE A 100 4.62 -14.56 -20.93
C PHE A 100 4.05 -15.18 -19.65
N GLU A 101 2.74 -15.35 -19.57
CA GLU A 101 2.06 -15.91 -18.39
C GLU A 101 1.98 -17.44 -18.49
N LYS A 102 2.64 -18.16 -17.58
CA LYS A 102 2.63 -19.64 -17.51
C LYS A 102 2.78 -20.16 -16.09
N GLU A 103 2.33 -21.38 -15.85
CA GLU A 103 2.41 -22.05 -14.53
C GLU A 103 3.84 -22.42 -14.12
N ASP A 104 4.72 -22.61 -15.10
CA ASP A 104 6.12 -22.97 -14.89
C ASP A 104 7.06 -22.16 -15.81
N VAL A 105 8.16 -21.69 -15.24
CA VAL A 105 9.14 -20.83 -15.95
C VAL A 105 9.82 -21.60 -17.08
N VAL A 106 10.15 -22.88 -16.86
CA VAL A 106 10.83 -23.69 -17.88
C VAL A 106 9.88 -23.97 -19.03
N ALA A 107 8.66 -24.43 -18.73
CA ALA A 107 7.63 -24.67 -19.73
C ALA A 107 7.35 -23.40 -20.55
N GLY A 108 7.23 -22.25 -19.88
CA GLY A 108 7.00 -20.98 -20.56
C GLY A 108 8.16 -20.54 -21.44
N LEU A 109 9.42 -20.72 -21.02
CA LEU A 109 10.58 -20.40 -21.86
C LEU A 109 10.73 -21.36 -23.04
N VAL A 110 10.43 -22.65 -22.88
CA VAL A 110 10.45 -23.63 -23.98
C VAL A 110 9.36 -23.29 -25.00
N GLU A 111 8.12 -23.06 -24.55
CA GLU A 111 7.02 -22.68 -25.43
C GLU A 111 7.27 -21.34 -26.14
N LEU A 112 7.92 -20.39 -25.45
CA LEU A 112 8.33 -19.13 -26.06
C LEU A 112 9.37 -19.33 -27.17
N ILE A 113 10.33 -20.25 -26.98
CA ILE A 113 11.32 -20.59 -28.01
C ILE A 113 10.63 -21.15 -29.25
N ASP A 114 9.66 -22.04 -29.06
CA ASP A 114 8.95 -22.71 -30.15
C ASP A 114 8.00 -21.75 -30.88
N LEU A 115 7.20 -20.97 -30.13
CA LEU A 115 6.18 -20.07 -30.66
C LEU A 115 6.78 -18.88 -31.40
N HIS A 116 7.82 -18.26 -30.84
CA HIS A 116 8.47 -17.09 -31.44
C HIS A 116 9.66 -17.45 -32.33
N ARG A 117 9.94 -18.76 -32.53
CA ARG A 117 11.11 -19.27 -33.27
C ARG A 117 12.40 -18.60 -32.82
N VAL A 118 12.60 -18.58 -31.50
CA VAL A 118 13.76 -17.92 -30.89
C VAL A 118 15.02 -18.69 -31.28
N ASN A 119 15.88 -18.02 -32.03
CA ASN A 119 17.17 -18.54 -32.49
C ASN A 119 18.34 -18.11 -31.59
N ARG A 120 18.18 -17.04 -30.81
CA ARG A 120 19.18 -16.49 -29.89
C ARG A 120 18.55 -16.18 -28.54
N LEU A 121 18.94 -16.90 -27.49
CA LEU A 121 18.41 -16.73 -26.14
C LEU A 121 19.54 -16.60 -25.11
N VAL A 122 19.42 -15.64 -24.20
CA VAL A 122 20.34 -15.43 -23.09
C VAL A 122 19.63 -15.70 -21.77
N ILE A 123 20.19 -16.57 -20.92
CA ILE A 123 19.60 -16.95 -19.62
C ILE A 123 20.66 -17.02 -18.49
N SER A 124 20.20 -16.92 -17.24
CA SER A 124 21.05 -17.06 -16.05
C SER A 124 21.51 -18.50 -15.86
N ALA A 125 22.82 -18.72 -15.74
CA ALA A 125 23.40 -20.06 -15.51
C ALA A 125 23.17 -20.58 -14.08
N ALA A 126 23.09 -19.67 -13.10
CA ALA A 126 22.96 -19.99 -11.68
C ALA A 126 22.37 -18.79 -10.91
N ALA A 127 21.80 -19.05 -9.73
CA ALA A 127 21.60 -18.03 -8.72
C ALA A 127 22.95 -17.60 -8.12
N ASP A 128 23.06 -16.37 -7.61
CA ASP A 128 24.33 -15.81 -7.10
C ASP A 128 25.03 -16.65 -6.03
N ARG A 129 24.25 -17.35 -5.20
CA ARG A 129 24.74 -18.24 -4.14
C ARG A 129 25.39 -19.52 -4.68
N GLN A 130 25.01 -19.94 -5.87
CA GLN A 130 25.48 -21.17 -6.51
C GLN A 130 26.59 -20.91 -7.55
N TYR A 131 26.96 -19.63 -7.73
CA TYR A 131 28.03 -19.22 -8.63
C TYR A 131 29.39 -19.71 -8.13
N SER A 132 30.21 -20.21 -9.05
CA SER A 132 31.63 -20.48 -8.83
C SER A 132 32.42 -20.00 -10.04
N ARG A 133 33.57 -19.34 -9.82
CA ARG A 133 34.44 -18.85 -10.91
C ARG A 133 34.95 -19.95 -11.84
N LYS A 134 34.92 -21.22 -11.41
CA LYS A 134 35.37 -22.38 -12.19
C LYS A 134 34.22 -23.20 -12.80
N MET A 135 32.97 -22.69 -12.76
CA MET A 135 31.85 -23.44 -13.32
C MET A 135 31.88 -23.41 -14.85
N ASP A 136 31.68 -24.57 -15.45
CA ASP A 136 31.66 -24.82 -16.90
C ASP A 136 30.24 -25.15 -17.41
N LYS A 137 29.32 -25.49 -16.51
CA LYS A 137 27.93 -25.86 -16.78
C LYS A 137 26.95 -25.08 -15.90
N PRO A 138 25.70 -24.87 -16.35
CA PRO A 138 24.69 -24.24 -15.52
C PRO A 138 24.36 -25.09 -14.28
N LYS A 139 24.09 -24.41 -13.17
CA LYS A 139 23.70 -25.02 -11.90
C LYS A 139 22.25 -24.74 -11.51
N SER A 140 21.63 -23.73 -12.11
CA SER A 140 20.21 -23.44 -11.90
C SER A 140 19.36 -24.55 -12.52
N ARG A 141 18.36 -25.05 -11.78
CA ARG A 141 17.38 -26.03 -12.27
C ARG A 141 16.74 -25.59 -13.58
N THR A 142 16.32 -24.32 -13.66
CA THR A 142 15.72 -23.74 -14.87
C THR A 142 16.68 -23.77 -16.05
N ALA A 143 17.95 -23.42 -15.82
CA ALA A 143 18.95 -23.36 -16.86
C ALA A 143 19.35 -24.74 -17.38
N THR A 144 19.55 -25.70 -16.48
CA THR A 144 19.83 -27.09 -16.84
C THR A 144 18.67 -27.72 -17.61
N GLU A 145 17.43 -27.45 -17.21
CA GLU A 145 16.26 -28.01 -17.87
C GLU A 145 16.01 -27.39 -19.25
N ILE A 146 16.21 -26.07 -19.41
CA ILE A 146 16.15 -25.39 -20.72
C ILE A 146 17.26 -25.90 -21.63
N MET A 147 18.48 -26.08 -21.11
CA MET A 147 19.60 -26.65 -21.88
C MET A 147 19.23 -28.00 -22.49
N ARG A 148 18.46 -28.83 -21.77
CA ARG A 148 18.02 -30.16 -22.21
C ARG A 148 16.80 -30.12 -23.13
N ARG A 149 15.79 -29.29 -22.84
CA ARG A 149 14.47 -29.34 -23.49
C ARG A 149 14.29 -28.40 -24.68
N ALA A 150 14.96 -27.24 -24.69
CA ALA A 150 14.74 -26.26 -25.75
C ALA A 150 15.24 -26.76 -27.11
N ASP A 151 14.59 -26.36 -28.20
CA ASP A 151 14.92 -26.81 -29.55
C ASP A 151 16.42 -26.59 -29.91
N SER A 152 17.01 -27.57 -30.59
CA SER A 152 18.44 -27.57 -30.97
C SER A 152 18.84 -26.44 -31.93
N SER A 153 17.88 -25.84 -32.62
CA SER A 153 18.08 -24.66 -33.49
C SER A 153 18.31 -23.37 -32.71
N CYS A 154 17.96 -23.33 -31.41
CA CYS A 154 18.14 -22.17 -30.56
C CYS A 154 19.54 -22.16 -29.92
N LYS A 155 20.34 -21.14 -30.28
CA LYS A 155 21.63 -20.87 -29.64
C LYS A 155 21.39 -20.17 -28.31
N ILE A 156 21.83 -20.81 -27.22
CA ILE A 156 21.59 -20.32 -25.85
C ILE A 156 22.91 -19.94 -25.18
N TRP A 157 22.98 -18.73 -24.61
CA TRP A 157 24.10 -18.28 -23.78
C TRP A 157 23.72 -18.32 -22.30
N PHE A 158 24.55 -18.98 -21.49
CA PHE A 158 24.37 -19.09 -20.05
C PHE A 158 25.34 -18.15 -19.36
N ILE A 159 24.81 -17.15 -18.64
CA ILE A 159 25.62 -16.08 -18.02
C ILE A 159 25.40 -16.07 -16.52
N CYS A 160 26.43 -15.77 -15.74
CA CYS A 160 26.30 -15.45 -14.33
C CYS A 160 27.27 -14.34 -13.95
N LYS A 161 26.85 -13.36 -13.14
CA LYS A 161 27.66 -12.21 -12.69
C LYS A 161 28.43 -11.50 -13.81
N GLY A 162 27.82 -11.36 -14.99
CA GLY A 162 28.43 -10.69 -16.14
C GLY A 162 29.52 -11.51 -16.84
N GLN A 163 29.62 -12.81 -16.58
CA GLN A 163 30.54 -13.72 -17.27
C GLN A 163 29.78 -14.82 -18.01
N LEU A 164 30.22 -15.12 -19.23
CA LEU A 164 29.70 -16.24 -20.01
C LEU A 164 30.25 -17.55 -19.43
N ILE A 165 29.34 -18.44 -19.05
CA ILE A 165 29.69 -19.76 -18.50
C ILE A 165 29.82 -20.79 -19.61
N CYS A 166 28.78 -20.92 -20.42
CA CYS A 166 28.76 -21.84 -21.55
C CYS A 166 27.74 -21.40 -22.60
N THR A 167 27.88 -21.96 -23.79
CA THR A 167 26.92 -21.77 -24.88
C THR A 167 26.42 -23.11 -25.36
N ARG A 168 25.10 -23.22 -25.56
CA ARG A 168 24.49 -24.35 -26.25
C ARG A 168 24.31 -23.97 -27.71
N GLY A 169 24.97 -24.67 -28.62
CA GLY A 169 24.83 -24.51 -30.07
C GLY A 169 25.35 -25.73 -30.82
N LYS A 170 24.94 -25.89 -32.08
CA LYS A 170 25.55 -26.87 -32.99
C LYS A 170 27.00 -26.49 -33.22
N GLU A 171 27.93 -27.33 -32.78
CA GLU A 171 29.21 -27.48 -33.49
C GLU A 171 28.84 -28.02 -34.87
N VAL A 172 28.90 -27.16 -35.89
CA VAL A 172 29.18 -27.64 -37.24
C VAL A 172 30.69 -27.62 -37.33
N ASP A 173 31.29 -28.80 -37.17
CA ASP A 173 32.65 -29.06 -37.59
C ASP A 173 32.78 -28.64 -39.05
N THR A 174 33.41 -27.48 -39.26
CA THR A 174 34.16 -27.23 -40.49
C THR A 174 35.54 -26.83 -40.03
N ALA A 175 36.44 -27.81 -40.07
CA ALA A 175 37.86 -27.59 -39.94
C ALA A 175 38.29 -26.50 -40.95
N ALA A 176 38.69 -25.36 -40.42
CA ALA A 176 39.56 -24.41 -41.11
C ALA A 176 40.42 -23.72 -40.05
N SER A 177 41.60 -24.30 -39.89
CA SER A 177 42.83 -23.61 -39.50
C SER A 177 42.82 -22.14 -39.94
N VAL A 178 42.90 -21.20 -38.99
CA VAL A 178 43.82 -20.06 -39.06
C VAL A 178 44.16 -19.63 -37.63
N THR A 179 45.38 -19.97 -37.21
CA THR A 179 46.09 -19.36 -36.09
C THR A 179 46.51 -17.93 -36.47
N PRO A 180 46.28 -16.89 -35.64
CA PRO A 180 47.04 -15.65 -35.75
C PRO A 180 48.29 -15.76 -34.88
N LEU A 181 49.43 -15.74 -35.56
CA LEU A 181 50.79 -15.62 -35.04
C LEU A 181 50.91 -14.39 -34.12
N LEU A 182 51.41 -14.60 -32.90
CA LEU A 182 52.09 -13.57 -32.10
C LEU A 182 53.61 -13.72 -32.34
N PRO A 183 54.35 -12.63 -32.60
CA PRO A 183 55.79 -12.69 -32.72
C PRO A 183 56.48 -12.71 -31.36
N ASP A 184 57.44 -13.62 -31.30
CA ASP A 184 58.43 -13.88 -30.26
C ASP A 184 59.48 -12.76 -30.19
N PHE A 185 59.85 -12.35 -28.98
CA PHE A 185 61.13 -11.70 -28.67
C PHE A 185 61.56 -12.10 -27.26
N GLY A 186 62.33 -13.17 -27.16
CA GLY A 186 63.71 -13.10 -26.65
C GLY A 186 63.90 -13.08 -25.13
N ASP A 187 64.37 -14.22 -24.62
CA ASP A 187 64.98 -14.41 -23.30
C ASP A 187 66.10 -13.41 -22.97
N GLN A 188 66.10 -12.93 -21.72
CA GLN A 188 67.34 -12.72 -20.98
C GLN A 188 67.14 -13.14 -19.52
N ALA A 189 67.73 -14.29 -19.20
CA ALA A 189 67.95 -14.77 -17.84
C ALA A 189 68.78 -13.77 -17.04
N LEU A 190 68.57 -13.69 -15.71
CA LEU A 190 69.65 -13.61 -14.72
C LEU A 190 69.10 -13.88 -13.30
N GLN A 191 69.59 -15.00 -12.75
CA GLN A 191 70.06 -15.20 -11.36
C GLN A 191 69.13 -15.04 -10.15
N LEU A 192 68.88 -16.20 -9.53
CA LEU A 192 68.58 -16.38 -8.12
C LEU A 192 69.79 -16.00 -7.24
N VAL A 193 69.55 -15.21 -6.18
CA VAL A 193 70.37 -15.15 -4.95
C VAL A 193 69.40 -15.04 -3.75
N PRO A 194 69.65 -15.73 -2.61
CA PRO A 194 68.71 -15.88 -1.50
C PRO A 194 68.87 -14.79 -0.42
N TYR A 195 68.16 -14.94 0.72
CA TYR A 195 68.18 -14.12 1.97
C TYR A 195 67.27 -12.87 1.91
N GLN A 196 66.34 -12.54 2.83
CA GLN A 196 66.22 -12.80 4.27
C GLN A 196 64.75 -12.96 4.72
N LYS A 197 64.57 -13.77 5.76
CA LYS A 197 63.42 -13.82 6.65
C LYS A 197 63.67 -12.80 7.76
N GLU A 198 62.81 -11.80 7.90
CA GLU A 198 62.56 -11.13 9.18
C GLU A 198 61.27 -10.29 9.11
N ASP A 199 60.38 -10.61 10.06
CA ASP A 199 59.44 -9.74 10.75
C ASP A 199 58.39 -8.96 9.95
N ASN A 200 57.23 -9.58 9.73
CA ASN A 200 55.96 -8.85 9.80
C ASN A 200 54.76 -9.71 10.26
N LEU A 201 54.97 -10.62 11.22
CA LEU A 201 53.90 -11.49 11.73
C LEU A 201 53.02 -10.84 12.82
N GLN A 202 53.03 -9.50 12.92
CA GLN A 202 52.15 -8.75 13.83
C GLN A 202 51.19 -7.79 13.11
N SER A 203 51.48 -7.36 11.86
CA SER A 203 50.56 -6.51 11.09
C SER A 203 49.47 -7.29 10.34
N GLU A 204 49.70 -8.57 10.02
CA GLU A 204 48.78 -9.39 9.21
C GLU A 204 47.63 -10.01 10.05
N LEU A 205 47.82 -10.14 11.37
CA LEU A 205 46.80 -10.63 12.31
C LEU A 205 45.76 -9.56 12.67
N GLY A 206 46.17 -8.29 12.82
CA GLY A 206 45.27 -7.19 13.15
C GLY A 206 44.26 -6.86 12.04
N LEU A 207 44.67 -6.99 10.77
CA LEU A 207 43.83 -6.72 9.60
C LEU A 207 42.71 -7.77 9.42
N TYR A 208 42.95 -9.00 9.85
CA TYR A 208 41.95 -10.08 9.78
C TYR A 208 40.92 -9.96 10.91
N ASP A 209 41.33 -9.49 12.08
CA ASP A 209 40.43 -9.22 13.21
C ASP A 209 39.54 -8.00 12.94
N GLU A 210 40.08 -6.92 12.36
CA GLU A 210 39.31 -5.73 11.98
C GLU A 210 38.29 -6.04 10.88
N LEU A 211 38.66 -6.86 9.89
CA LEU A 211 37.74 -7.36 8.86
C LEU A 211 36.64 -8.24 9.45
N LYS A 212 36.96 -9.09 10.45
CA LYS A 212 36.00 -9.94 11.14
C LYS A 212 35.03 -9.13 11.98
N GLU A 213 35.50 -8.09 12.67
CA GLU A 213 34.63 -7.17 13.41
C GLU A 213 33.71 -6.38 12.47
N ALA A 214 34.21 -5.92 11.33
CA ALA A 214 33.40 -5.26 10.31
C ALA A 214 32.30 -6.19 9.75
N CYS A 215 32.60 -7.48 9.53
CA CYS A 215 31.60 -8.46 9.11
C CYS A 215 30.53 -8.68 10.20
N ILE A 216 30.93 -8.81 11.46
CA ILE A 216 29.98 -8.96 12.59
C ILE A 216 29.11 -7.70 12.72
N ALA A 217 29.68 -6.51 12.58
CA ALA A 217 28.95 -5.25 12.60
C ALA A 217 27.94 -5.17 11.44
N ALA A 218 28.33 -5.58 10.23
CA ALA A 218 27.46 -5.62 9.06
C ALA A 218 26.28 -6.61 9.24
N GLU A 219 26.54 -7.81 9.79
CA GLU A 219 25.49 -8.78 10.10
C GLU A 219 24.51 -8.25 11.15
N ASN A 220 25.02 -7.56 12.18
CA ASN A 220 24.19 -6.95 13.21
C ASN A 220 23.35 -5.80 12.66
N LEU A 221 23.89 -4.97 11.76
CA LEU A 221 23.14 -3.93 11.05
C LEU A 221 22.05 -4.54 10.17
N MET A 222 22.35 -5.63 9.46
CA MET A 222 21.36 -6.31 8.62
C MET A 222 20.23 -6.93 9.45
N LYS A 223 20.53 -7.50 10.62
CA LYS A 223 19.51 -7.98 11.58
C LYS A 223 18.64 -6.83 12.10
N ARG A 224 19.24 -5.68 12.44
CA ARG A 224 18.49 -4.49 12.87
C ARG A 224 17.57 -3.98 11.77
N ALA A 225 18.07 -3.91 10.53
CA ALA A 225 17.28 -3.48 9.37
C ALA A 225 16.10 -4.43 9.10
N LEU A 226 16.30 -5.75 9.22
CA LEU A 226 15.23 -6.74 9.08
C LEU A 226 14.17 -6.61 10.17
N ASN A 227 14.59 -6.45 11.43
CA ASN A 227 13.66 -6.27 12.55
C ASN A 227 12.86 -4.97 12.41
N GLU A 228 13.52 -3.89 11.98
CA GLU A 228 12.88 -2.61 11.70
C GLU A 228 11.88 -2.73 10.55
N SER A 229 12.24 -3.43 9.46
CA SER A 229 11.31 -3.71 8.36
C SER A 229 10.10 -4.52 8.82
N SER A 230 10.30 -5.49 9.71
CA SER A 230 9.21 -6.32 10.25
C SER A 230 8.28 -5.51 11.16
N ARG A 231 8.83 -4.56 11.94
CA ARG A 231 8.04 -3.61 12.73
C ARG A 231 7.20 -2.69 11.86
N ARG A 232 7.78 -2.15 10.78
CA ARG A 232 7.06 -1.29 9.83
C ARG A 232 5.93 -2.04 9.15
N GLN A 233 6.18 -3.29 8.72
CA GLN A 233 5.12 -4.11 8.13
C GLN A 233 3.97 -4.35 9.12
N LYS A 234 4.28 -4.61 10.39
CA LYS A 234 3.24 -4.77 11.42
C LYS A 234 2.44 -3.48 11.63
N ALA A 235 3.11 -2.32 11.65
CA ALA A 235 2.44 -1.02 11.74
C ALA A 235 1.55 -0.76 10.51
N ASP A 236 2.02 -1.09 9.30
CA ASP A 236 1.23 -0.97 8.07
C ASP A 236 -0.01 -1.89 8.11
N GLU A 237 0.12 -3.11 8.64
CA GLU A 237 -1.01 -4.04 8.82
C GLU A 237 -2.05 -3.49 9.82
N GLU A 238 -1.61 -2.88 10.92
CA GLU A 238 -2.49 -2.23 11.90
C GLU A 238 -3.23 -1.02 11.29
N VAL A 239 -2.54 -0.21 10.49
CA VAL A 239 -3.15 0.93 9.77
C VAL A 239 -4.19 0.45 8.76
N VAL A 240 -3.90 -0.60 7.99
CA VAL A 240 -4.86 -1.17 7.02
C VAL A 240 -6.10 -1.71 7.74
N SER A 241 -5.93 -2.38 8.87
CA SER A 241 -7.06 -2.86 9.68
C SER A 241 -7.90 -1.71 10.23
N ALA A 242 -7.26 -0.64 10.72
CA ALA A 242 -7.96 0.56 11.18
C ALA A 242 -8.74 1.25 10.06
N LEU A 243 -8.16 1.33 8.85
CA LEU A 243 -8.82 1.89 7.67
C LEU A 243 -10.05 1.07 7.27
N GLN A 244 -9.96 -0.26 7.28
CA GLN A 244 -11.08 -1.16 6.99
C GLN A 244 -12.24 -0.95 7.97
N LYS A 245 -11.94 -0.88 9.27
CA LYS A 245 -12.97 -0.57 10.28
C LYS A 245 -13.60 0.80 10.05
N ALA A 246 -12.79 1.82 9.73
CA ALA A 246 -13.31 3.16 9.43
C ALA A 246 -14.22 3.15 8.19
N THR A 247 -13.91 2.36 7.16
CA THR A 247 -14.79 2.20 6.00
C THR A 247 -16.10 1.48 6.35
N GLU A 248 -16.05 0.43 7.18
CA GLU A 248 -17.25 -0.27 7.65
C GLU A 248 -18.17 0.65 8.46
N TYR A 249 -17.61 1.44 9.39
CA TYR A 249 -18.39 2.42 10.15
C TYR A 249 -18.99 3.50 9.25
N ARG A 250 -18.26 3.93 8.21
CA ARG A 250 -18.78 4.90 7.23
C ARG A 250 -19.98 4.34 6.46
N GLU A 251 -19.92 3.08 6.03
CA GLU A 251 -21.03 2.43 5.32
C GLU A 251 -22.25 2.24 6.23
N LEU A 252 -22.03 1.81 7.48
CA LEU A 252 -23.08 1.70 8.49
C LEU A 252 -23.76 3.05 8.75
N TYR A 253 -22.98 4.13 8.85
CA TYR A 253 -23.51 5.47 9.02
C TYR A 253 -24.34 5.92 7.82
N LEU A 254 -23.88 5.67 6.60
CA LEU A 254 -24.63 6.02 5.38
C LEU A 254 -25.95 5.24 5.27
N GLU A 255 -25.97 3.98 5.73
CA GLU A 255 -27.19 3.17 5.80
C GLU A 255 -28.20 3.75 6.81
N GLU A 256 -27.72 4.16 7.98
CA GLU A 256 -28.53 4.81 9.01
C GLU A 256 -29.13 6.13 8.50
N VAL A 257 -28.35 6.94 7.78
CA VAL A 257 -28.84 8.19 7.16
C VAL A 257 -29.94 7.88 6.15
N ARG A 258 -29.76 6.88 5.28
CA ARG A 258 -30.77 6.51 4.28
C ARG A 258 -32.10 6.09 4.93
N LYS A 259 -32.04 5.29 6.00
CA LYS A 259 -33.23 4.88 6.77
C LYS A 259 -33.96 6.07 7.39
N ARG A 260 -33.23 7.08 7.86
CA ARG A 260 -33.83 8.31 8.40
C ARG A 260 -34.51 9.13 7.32
N GLU A 261 -33.89 9.29 6.15
CA GLU A 261 -34.51 9.95 5.00
C GLU A 261 -35.81 9.25 4.59
N GLU A 262 -35.82 7.91 4.51
CA GLU A 262 -37.03 7.13 4.20
C GLU A 262 -38.15 7.33 5.24
N LEU A 263 -37.80 7.40 6.53
CA LEU A 263 -38.75 7.67 7.63
C LEU A 263 -39.28 9.10 7.58
N GLU A 264 -38.43 10.09 7.32
CA GLU A 264 -38.82 11.49 7.19
C GLU A 264 -39.75 11.69 5.98
N GLU A 265 -39.47 11.04 4.85
CA GLU A 265 -40.37 11.05 3.70
C GLU A 265 -41.71 10.38 4.00
N ALA A 266 -41.71 9.25 4.71
CA ALA A 266 -42.94 8.57 5.13
C ALA A 266 -43.78 9.45 6.06
N LEU A 267 -43.13 10.13 7.01
CA LEU A 267 -43.76 11.10 7.90
C LEU A 267 -44.34 12.29 7.12
N ALA A 268 -43.60 12.81 6.13
CA ALA A 268 -44.07 13.88 5.26
C ALA A 268 -45.25 13.47 4.37
N ARG A 269 -45.33 12.19 3.96
CA ARG A 269 -46.51 11.64 3.27
C ARG A 269 -47.72 11.56 4.20
N ALA A 270 -47.56 10.98 5.39
CA ALA A 270 -48.63 10.88 6.38
C ALA A 270 -49.17 12.27 6.81
N ASN A 271 -48.27 13.23 7.05
CA ASN A 271 -48.67 14.60 7.39
C ASN A 271 -49.47 15.28 6.26
N ARG A 272 -49.14 15.00 4.99
CA ARG A 272 -49.92 15.50 3.84
C ARG A 272 -51.32 14.88 3.80
N GLU A 273 -51.44 13.59 4.05
CA GLU A 273 -52.75 12.92 4.14
C GLU A 273 -53.59 13.47 5.30
N ILE A 274 -52.99 13.66 6.48
CA ILE A 274 -53.68 14.28 7.63
C ILE A 274 -54.16 15.69 7.28
N ALA A 275 -53.33 16.50 6.61
CA ALA A 275 -53.72 17.84 6.18
C ALA A 275 -54.90 17.82 5.18
N GLN A 276 -54.90 16.88 4.23
CA GLN A 276 -56.01 16.69 3.29
C GLN A 276 -57.30 16.26 4.01
N LEU A 277 -57.22 15.30 4.94
CA LEU A 277 -58.36 14.87 5.73
C LEU A 277 -58.92 16.01 6.59
N ARG A 278 -58.04 16.81 7.20
CA ARG A 278 -58.45 18.02 7.95
C ARG A 278 -59.14 19.04 7.04
N GLN A 279 -58.62 19.27 5.84
CA GLN A 279 -59.24 20.19 4.89
C GLN A 279 -60.59 19.68 4.38
N ALA A 280 -60.72 18.38 4.10
CA ALA A 280 -61.98 17.75 3.70
C ALA A 280 -63.03 17.80 4.82
N ASN A 281 -62.63 17.56 6.08
CA ASN A 281 -63.52 17.74 7.23
C ASN A 281 -63.93 19.20 7.43
N HIS A 282 -63.00 20.16 7.28
CA HIS A 282 -63.30 21.60 7.38
C HIS A 282 -64.24 22.08 6.26
N LEU A 283 -64.12 21.52 5.05
CA LEU A 283 -65.05 21.76 3.94
C LEU A 283 -66.43 21.11 4.18
N SER A 284 -66.50 19.99 4.91
CA SER A 284 -67.79 19.39 5.30
C SER A 284 -68.50 20.16 6.41
N MET A 285 -67.77 20.95 7.20
CA MET A 285 -68.31 21.75 8.32
C MET A 285 -68.81 23.14 7.90
N ASP A 286 -68.41 23.67 6.74
CA ASP A 286 -68.90 24.97 6.24
C ASP A 286 -70.24 24.85 5.47
N GLU A 287 -70.72 23.64 5.15
CA GLU A 287 -71.98 23.43 4.42
C GLU A 287 -73.18 23.00 5.30
N GLN A 288 -73.02 22.88 6.62
CA GLN A 288 -74.14 22.59 7.51
C GLN A 288 -74.24 23.61 8.64
N ASN A 289 -75.31 24.42 8.59
CA ASN A 289 -75.86 25.10 9.77
C ASN A 289 -76.34 24.02 10.75
N THR A 290 -75.44 23.52 11.59
CA THR A 290 -75.75 22.39 12.44
C THR A 290 -76.06 22.83 13.86
N SER A 291 -77.13 22.26 14.41
CA SER A 291 -77.75 22.68 15.66
C SER A 291 -76.84 22.45 16.89
N PRO A 292 -77.08 23.14 18.02
CA PRO A 292 -76.26 23.05 19.23
C PRO A 292 -76.09 21.65 19.83
N ASP A 293 -77.00 20.70 19.52
CA ASP A 293 -76.94 19.33 20.03
C ASP A 293 -75.81 18.48 19.39
N GLU A 294 -75.46 18.73 18.13
CA GLU A 294 -74.44 17.92 17.43
C GLU A 294 -73.00 18.33 17.80
N LEU A 295 -72.80 19.59 18.22
CA LEU A 295 -71.52 20.08 18.76
C LEU A 295 -71.19 19.44 20.13
N GLN A 296 -72.22 19.15 20.93
CA GLN A 296 -72.02 18.54 22.25
C GLN A 296 -71.68 17.05 22.16
N GLU A 297 -72.19 16.37 21.13
CA GLU A 297 -71.85 14.97 20.82
C GLU A 297 -70.44 14.86 20.22
N ALA A 298 -70.06 15.76 19.30
CA ALA A 298 -68.70 15.81 18.75
C ALA A 298 -67.62 16.15 19.79
N MET A 299 -67.89 17.09 20.70
CA MET A 299 -66.96 17.40 21.81
C MET A 299 -66.83 16.25 22.81
N SER A 300 -67.92 15.49 23.03
CA SER A 300 -67.90 14.27 23.84
C SER A 300 -67.03 13.20 23.17
N GLU A 301 -67.18 13.00 21.86
CA GLU A 301 -66.37 12.05 21.10
C GLU A 301 -64.89 12.43 21.06
N GLU A 302 -64.55 13.71 20.91
CA GLU A 302 -63.17 14.21 20.92
C GLU A 302 -62.49 13.98 22.29
N LEU A 303 -63.20 14.24 23.40
CA LEU A 303 -62.75 13.92 24.76
C LEU A 303 -62.57 12.41 24.98
N THR A 304 -63.41 11.56 24.38
CA THR A 304 -63.22 10.11 24.45
C THR A 304 -62.03 9.62 23.63
N PHE A 305 -61.71 10.31 22.53
CA PHE A 305 -60.57 9.98 21.68
C PHE A 305 -59.25 10.39 22.34
N GLU A 306 -59.20 11.58 22.96
CA GLU A 306 -58.05 12.00 23.78
C GLU A 306 -57.82 11.06 24.97
N ARG A 307 -58.90 10.61 25.64
CA ARG A 307 -58.81 9.60 26.71
C ARG A 307 -58.22 8.28 26.20
N ARG A 308 -58.63 7.82 25.02
CA ARG A 308 -58.10 6.59 24.39
C ARG A 308 -56.63 6.72 23.95
N ILE A 309 -56.19 7.90 23.53
CA ILE A 309 -54.77 8.14 23.20
C ILE A 309 -53.92 8.07 24.47
N ILE A 310 -54.39 8.65 25.58
CA ILE A 310 -53.72 8.58 26.88
C ILE A 310 -53.68 7.14 27.40
N ASP A 311 -54.78 6.39 27.29
CA ASP A 311 -54.83 4.98 27.68
C ASP A 311 -53.90 4.11 26.81
N MET A 312 -53.74 4.44 25.51
CA MET A 312 -52.81 3.74 24.62
C MET A 312 -51.34 4.02 24.98
N ASP A 313 -51.02 5.26 25.38
CA ASP A 313 -49.68 5.62 25.86
C ASP A 313 -49.33 4.90 27.18
N ASP A 314 -50.33 4.67 28.04
CA ASP A 314 -50.17 3.90 29.28
C ASP A 314 -50.06 2.37 29.01
N VAL A 315 -50.76 1.87 27.99
CA VAL A 315 -50.60 0.48 27.48
C VAL A 315 -49.23 0.26 26.85
N LEU A 316 -48.68 1.24 26.12
CA LEU A 316 -47.30 1.17 25.60
C LEU A 316 -46.26 1.23 26.73
N ARG A 317 -46.53 2.02 27.77
CA ARG A 317 -45.69 2.15 28.98
C ARG A 317 -45.67 0.87 29.82
N THR A 318 -46.79 0.16 29.90
CA THR A 318 -46.91 -1.14 30.60
C THR A 318 -46.43 -2.33 29.75
N ALA A 319 -46.63 -2.30 28.43
CA ALA A 319 -46.07 -3.30 27.50
C ALA A 319 -44.53 -3.23 27.38
N GLY A 320 -43.93 -2.09 27.73
CA GLY A 320 -42.48 -1.94 27.86
C GLY A 320 -41.85 -2.73 29.02
N GLN A 321 -42.64 -3.36 29.90
CA GLN A 321 -42.12 -4.10 31.06
C GLN A 321 -42.03 -5.63 30.88
N ASP A 322 -42.54 -6.21 29.79
CA ASP A 322 -42.67 -7.67 29.64
C ASP A 322 -42.00 -8.29 28.40
N THR A 323 -40.90 -7.72 27.93
CA THR A 323 -40.02 -8.43 26.98
C THR A 323 -38.61 -8.59 27.54
N GLU A 324 -38.27 -9.85 27.76
CA GLU A 324 -37.01 -10.40 28.28
C GLU A 324 -35.76 -9.96 27.49
N LEU A 325 -35.92 -9.27 26.35
CA LEU A 325 -34.87 -8.65 25.55
C LEU A 325 -34.38 -7.29 26.11
N GLN A 326 -35.10 -6.66 27.05
CA GLN A 326 -34.62 -5.44 27.71
C GLN A 326 -33.74 -5.72 28.93
N LYS A 327 -33.76 -6.94 29.52
CA LYS A 327 -32.91 -7.24 30.69
C LYS A 327 -31.42 -7.26 30.35
N GLU A 328 -31.02 -7.74 29.17
CA GLU A 328 -29.62 -7.66 28.73
C GLU A 328 -29.21 -6.22 28.37
N HIS A 329 -30.08 -5.46 27.69
CA HIS A 329 -29.77 -4.08 27.31
C HIS A 329 -29.69 -3.14 28.54
N VAL A 330 -30.56 -3.34 29.53
CA VAL A 330 -30.55 -2.58 30.79
C VAL A 330 -29.37 -2.98 31.67
N HIS A 331 -28.93 -4.25 31.69
CA HIS A 331 -27.71 -4.63 32.43
C HIS A 331 -26.46 -4.01 31.79
N ILE A 332 -26.36 -4.01 30.45
CA ILE A 332 -25.27 -3.34 29.72
C ILE A 332 -25.30 -1.82 29.94
N GLN A 333 -26.48 -1.19 29.95
CA GLN A 333 -26.63 0.24 30.20
C GLN A 333 -26.28 0.60 31.65
N ILE A 334 -26.64 -0.22 32.64
CA ILE A 334 -26.29 -0.02 34.06
C ILE A 334 -24.79 -0.25 34.30
N ASP A 335 -24.15 -1.19 33.61
CA ASP A 335 -22.69 -1.41 33.70
C ASP A 335 -21.90 -0.28 33.02
N LEU A 336 -22.40 0.28 31.91
CA LEU A 336 -21.85 1.48 31.26
C LEU A 336 -22.06 2.75 32.11
N ASP A 337 -23.18 2.87 32.81
CA ASP A 337 -23.48 4.01 33.70
C ASP A 337 -22.75 3.91 35.05
N THR A 338 -22.53 2.70 35.57
CA THR A 338 -21.78 2.45 36.81
C THR A 338 -20.28 2.59 36.54
N GLY A 339 -19.78 2.01 35.44
CA GLY A 339 -18.43 2.25 34.95
C GLY A 339 -18.20 3.72 34.58
N GLY A 340 -19.21 4.38 34.00
CA GLY A 340 -19.21 5.81 33.68
C GLY A 340 -19.16 6.69 34.93
N ARG A 341 -19.93 6.38 35.98
CA ARG A 341 -19.89 7.10 37.27
C ARG A 341 -18.59 6.86 38.04
N GLU A 342 -18.01 5.66 37.95
CA GLU A 342 -16.73 5.35 38.57
C GLU A 342 -15.56 6.03 37.82
N LEU A 343 -15.62 6.11 36.48
CA LEU A 343 -14.71 6.94 35.67
C LEU A 343 -14.91 8.45 35.91
N GLN A 344 -16.14 8.91 36.08
CA GLN A 344 -16.47 10.32 36.36
C GLN A 344 -16.06 10.73 37.78
N ALA A 345 -16.10 9.81 38.75
CA ALA A 345 -15.52 9.98 40.10
C ALA A 345 -13.98 10.06 40.08
N ARG A 346 -13.33 9.33 39.16
CA ARG A 346 -11.87 9.44 38.94
C ARG A 346 -11.47 10.70 38.16
N LEU A 347 -12.30 11.13 37.20
CA LEU A 347 -12.12 12.36 36.42
C LEU A 347 -12.38 13.64 37.23
N SER A 348 -13.28 13.59 38.21
CA SER A 348 -13.53 14.73 39.12
C SER A 348 -12.42 14.97 40.15
N GLN A 349 -11.49 14.02 40.31
CA GLN A 349 -10.23 14.26 41.03
C GLN A 349 -9.19 15.01 40.19
N SER A 350 -9.30 15.02 38.85
CA SER A 350 -8.43 15.77 37.95
C SER A 350 -9.18 16.97 37.37
N LYS A 351 -9.11 18.11 38.08
CA LYS A 351 -9.66 19.41 37.68
C LYS A 351 -9.34 19.76 36.21
N LEU A 352 -10.40 19.86 35.38
CA LEU A 352 -10.42 20.64 34.16
C LEU A 352 -11.28 21.90 34.38
N THR A 353 -10.69 23.06 34.14
CA THR A 353 -11.36 24.27 33.63
C THR A 353 -10.66 24.56 32.32
N ALA A 354 -11.30 24.88 31.20
CA ALA A 354 -12.68 24.92 30.76
C ALA A 354 -12.59 25.09 29.24
N PHE A 355 -13.49 24.51 28.46
CA PHE A 355 -14.25 25.22 27.42
C PHE A 355 -15.41 24.34 26.99
N SER A 356 -16.59 24.95 27.00
CA SER A 356 -17.91 24.33 26.96
C SER A 356 -18.38 24.06 25.51
N PRO A 357 -19.01 22.92 25.19
CA PRO A 357 -19.58 22.68 23.87
C PRO A 357 -21.04 23.13 23.87
N SER A 358 -21.30 24.29 23.29
CA SER A 358 -22.64 24.66 22.84
C SER A 358 -22.49 25.51 21.60
N SER A 359 -22.55 24.84 20.44
CA SER A 359 -23.24 25.26 19.22
C SER A 359 -22.99 24.21 18.13
N VAL A 360 -24.06 23.52 17.74
CA VAL A 360 -24.35 23.00 16.40
C VAL A 360 -23.24 22.22 15.70
N ILE A 361 -23.45 20.90 15.55
CA ILE A 361 -22.74 20.07 14.58
C ILE A 361 -23.05 20.67 13.19
N GLN A 362 -22.11 21.42 12.62
CA GLN A 362 -22.22 21.92 11.26
C GLN A 362 -21.93 20.79 10.26
N SER A 363 -22.79 20.72 9.26
CA SER A 363 -22.80 19.77 8.14
C SER A 363 -21.47 19.81 7.34
N PRO A 364 -21.04 18.72 6.68
CA PRO A 364 -19.77 18.66 5.95
C PRO A 364 -19.72 19.49 4.65
N TYR A 365 -20.71 20.33 4.38
CA TYR A 365 -20.84 21.11 3.14
C TYR A 365 -20.77 22.64 3.32
N ASP A 366 -20.28 23.13 4.46
CA ASP A 366 -19.90 24.55 4.58
C ASP A 366 -18.56 24.79 3.85
N GLU A 367 -18.65 25.09 2.54
CA GLU A 367 -17.56 25.46 1.62
C GLU A 367 -16.72 26.69 2.07
N ASP A 368 -17.07 27.32 3.19
CA ASP A 368 -16.40 28.49 3.73
C ASP A 368 -15.55 28.26 5.00
N CYS A 369 -15.59 27.07 5.63
CA CYS A 369 -14.86 26.80 6.87
C CYS A 369 -13.53 26.05 6.64
N ILE A 370 -12.46 26.47 7.35
CA ILE A 370 -11.16 25.79 7.29
C ILE A 370 -11.27 24.49 8.08
N PRO A 371 -10.90 23.33 7.48
CA PRO A 371 -10.95 22.07 8.20
C PRO A 371 -10.13 22.11 9.51
N PRO A 372 -10.68 21.61 10.64
CA PRO A 372 -10.03 21.70 11.95
C PRO A 372 -8.62 21.07 12.00
N TYR A 373 -8.37 20.03 11.19
CA TYR A 373 -7.06 19.37 11.11
C TYR A 373 -5.99 20.18 10.37
N PHE A 374 -6.33 21.32 9.77
CA PHE A 374 -5.36 22.29 9.27
C PHE A 374 -4.96 23.34 10.31
N LEU A 375 -5.66 23.40 11.45
CA LEU A 375 -5.41 24.37 12.51
C LEU A 375 -4.35 23.86 13.49
N CYS A 376 -3.46 24.76 13.90
CA CYS A 376 -2.50 24.47 14.96
C CYS A 376 -3.23 24.31 16.30
N PRO A 377 -3.01 23.25 17.07
CA PRO A 377 -3.66 23.09 18.38
C PRO A 377 -3.34 24.20 19.39
N ILE A 378 -2.17 24.84 19.29
CA ILE A 378 -1.74 25.92 20.18
C ILE A 378 -2.32 27.27 19.72
N PHE A 379 -2.13 27.63 18.45
CA PHE A 379 -2.56 28.94 17.92
C PHE A 379 -4.01 28.98 17.45
N GLN A 380 -4.63 27.83 17.20
CA GLN A 380 -5.95 27.71 16.58
C GLN A 380 -6.06 28.42 15.21
N GLU A 381 -4.92 28.60 14.54
CA GLU A 381 -4.79 29.21 13.21
C GLU A 381 -4.26 28.19 12.18
N PRO A 382 -4.52 28.37 10.87
CA PRO A 382 -4.02 27.47 9.83
C PRO A 382 -2.48 27.41 9.82
N MET A 383 -1.94 26.19 9.88
CA MET A 383 -0.50 25.96 9.91
C MET A 383 0.16 26.35 8.58
N ARG A 384 1.24 27.12 8.64
CA ARG A 384 2.10 27.48 7.51
C ARG A 384 3.34 26.59 7.47
N ASP A 385 3.92 26.27 8.62
CA ASP A 385 5.10 25.41 8.76
C ASP A 385 4.80 24.24 9.73
N PRO A 386 3.97 23.26 9.32
CA PRO A 386 3.54 22.18 10.21
C PRO A 386 4.71 21.28 10.64
N HIS A 387 4.88 21.10 11.94
CA HIS A 387 5.90 20.26 12.58
C HIS A 387 5.30 19.25 13.55
N VAL A 388 5.74 18.00 13.46
CA VAL A 388 5.32 16.91 14.34
C VAL A 388 6.23 16.85 15.55
N ALA A 389 5.65 16.81 16.75
CA ALA A 389 6.37 16.58 17.99
C ALA A 389 6.34 15.09 18.39
N ALA A 390 7.05 14.73 19.47
CA ALA A 390 7.19 13.33 19.93
C ALA A 390 5.86 12.66 20.33
N ASP A 391 4.84 13.47 20.60
CA ASP A 391 3.47 13.02 20.90
C ASP A 391 2.68 12.61 19.64
N GLY A 392 3.23 12.83 18.44
CA GLY A 392 2.58 12.54 17.17
C GLY A 392 1.61 13.62 16.70
N PHE A 393 1.42 14.70 17.45
CA PHE A 393 0.60 15.84 17.02
C PHE A 393 1.40 16.79 16.14
N THR A 394 0.70 17.45 15.21
CA THR A 394 1.30 18.47 14.34
C THR A 394 0.92 19.87 14.81
N TYR A 395 1.91 20.75 14.88
CA TYR A 395 1.79 22.11 15.36
C TYR A 395 2.40 23.08 14.34
N GLU A 396 2.05 24.37 14.45
CA GLU A 396 2.84 25.42 13.81
C GLU A 396 4.24 25.45 14.43
N ALA A 397 5.28 25.56 13.60
CA ALA A 397 6.66 25.38 14.05
C ALA A 397 7.05 26.34 15.17
N ASP A 398 6.68 27.61 15.04
CA ASP A 398 6.98 28.64 16.02
C ASP A 398 6.18 28.45 17.32
N ALA A 399 4.97 27.89 17.22
CA ALA A 399 4.13 27.60 18.38
C ALA A 399 4.75 26.54 19.27
N ILE A 400 5.15 25.41 18.69
CA ILE A 400 5.72 24.29 19.44
C ILE A 400 7.15 24.57 19.88
N ARG A 401 7.94 25.32 19.10
CA ARG A 401 9.27 25.77 19.54
C ARG A 401 9.15 26.71 20.73
N GLY A 402 8.26 27.71 20.68
CA GLY A 402 8.00 28.61 21.80
C GLY A 402 7.52 27.88 23.06
N TRP A 403 6.68 26.85 22.89
CA TRP A 403 6.25 26.00 23.99
C TRP A 403 7.41 25.26 24.67
N LEU A 404 8.29 24.63 23.88
CA LEU A 404 9.46 23.90 24.38
C LEU A 404 10.51 24.85 24.99
N ASP A 405 10.70 26.03 24.41
CA ASP A 405 11.63 27.05 24.90
C ASP A 405 11.18 27.66 26.23
N GLY A 406 9.88 27.63 26.52
CA GLY A 406 9.28 27.99 27.81
C GLY A 406 9.58 27.06 28.99
N ARG A 407 10.47 26.06 28.82
CA ARG A 407 10.74 24.95 29.76
C ARG A 407 9.56 24.01 29.99
N ASN A 408 8.65 23.90 29.03
CA ASN A 408 7.67 22.82 29.03
C ASN A 408 8.29 21.62 28.30
N ASP A 409 8.38 20.49 28.97
CA ASP A 409 8.78 19.20 28.39
C ASP A 409 7.57 18.29 28.13
N THR A 410 6.38 18.87 28.12
CA THR A 410 5.10 18.17 27.96
C THR A 410 4.41 18.50 26.65
N SER A 411 3.50 17.63 26.21
CA SER A 411 2.66 17.82 25.05
C SER A 411 1.68 18.98 25.31
N PRO A 412 1.58 19.96 24.40
CA PRO A 412 0.57 21.02 24.48
C PRO A 412 -0.87 20.50 24.40
N VAL A 413 -1.10 19.32 23.81
CA VAL A 413 -2.44 18.75 23.60
C VAL A 413 -2.82 17.80 24.75
N THR A 414 -1.90 16.94 25.18
CA THR A 414 -2.22 15.91 26.19
C THR A 414 -1.72 16.26 27.59
N GLY A 415 -0.80 17.21 27.72
CA GLY A 415 -0.13 17.55 28.99
C GLY A 415 0.91 16.53 29.46
N GLU A 416 1.11 15.43 28.72
CA GLU A 416 2.03 14.35 29.08
C GLU A 416 3.48 14.66 28.67
N PRO A 417 4.51 14.15 29.39
CA PRO A 417 5.90 14.34 29.02
C PRO A 417 6.22 13.85 27.60
N LEU A 418 6.88 14.69 26.82
CA LEU A 418 7.36 14.35 25.48
C LEU A 418 8.57 13.43 25.59
N ALA A 419 8.57 12.34 24.81
CA ALA A 419 9.69 11.40 24.78
C ALA A 419 11.01 12.08 24.32
N HIS A 420 10.93 13.10 23.48
CA HIS A 420 12.04 13.94 23.05
C HIS A 420 11.56 15.33 22.62
N ARG A 421 12.49 16.30 22.56
CA ARG A 421 12.22 17.67 22.11
C ARG A 421 12.46 17.90 20.60
N GLU A 422 12.82 16.84 19.88
CA GLU A 422 13.02 16.91 18.43
C GLU A 422 11.69 17.10 17.70
N LEU A 423 11.68 18.04 16.74
CA LEU A 423 10.53 18.35 15.90
C LEU A 423 10.83 17.96 14.47
N ALA A 424 9.93 17.19 13.85
CA ALA A 424 10.06 16.77 12.46
C ALA A 424 9.14 17.60 11.56
N PRO A 425 9.64 18.25 10.49
CA PRO A 425 8.78 18.98 9.56
C PRO A 425 7.83 18.03 8.82
N ASN A 426 6.56 18.40 8.74
CA ASN A 426 5.52 17.66 8.02
C ASN A 426 5.24 18.29 6.66
N PHE A 427 6.17 18.08 5.72
CA PHE A 427 6.07 18.63 4.36
C PHE A 427 4.80 18.19 3.61
N ALA A 428 4.29 16.98 3.90
CA ALA A 428 3.09 16.46 3.27
C ALA A 428 1.85 17.27 3.67
N LEU A 429 1.65 17.51 4.97
CA LEU A 429 0.54 18.34 5.46
C LEU A 429 0.70 19.79 4.98
N GLY A 430 1.93 20.32 4.98
CA GLY A 430 2.22 21.66 4.46
C GLY A 430 1.79 21.84 3.01
N ALA A 431 2.10 20.86 2.14
CA ALA A 431 1.68 20.88 0.74
C ALA A 431 0.15 20.84 0.57
N VAL A 432 -0.54 20.04 1.39
CA VAL A 432 -2.01 19.93 1.37
C VAL A 432 -2.67 21.24 1.81
N ILE A 433 -2.18 21.87 2.88
CA ILE A 433 -2.72 23.16 3.36
C ILE A 433 -2.50 24.27 2.31
N GLN A 434 -1.35 24.27 1.64
CA GLN A 434 -1.06 25.22 0.57
C GLN A 434 -1.99 25.05 -0.63
N ASP A 435 -2.20 23.81 -1.10
CA ASP A 435 -3.14 23.53 -2.20
C ASP A 435 -4.57 23.94 -1.83
N TYR A 436 -5.00 23.64 -0.59
CA TYR A 436 -6.29 24.09 -0.06
C TYR A 436 -6.44 25.62 -0.08
N ALA A 437 -5.42 26.35 0.37
CA ALA A 437 -5.42 27.82 0.37
C ALA A 437 -5.45 28.42 -1.04
N ILE A 438 -4.79 27.79 -2.03
CA ILE A 438 -4.81 28.22 -3.43
C ILE A 438 -6.19 28.03 -4.05
N ARG A 439 -6.79 26.85 -3.89
CA ARG A 439 -8.14 26.57 -4.41
C ARG A 439 -9.18 27.50 -3.81
N ARG A 440 -9.13 27.72 -2.50
CA ARG A 440 -10.04 28.64 -1.80
C ARG A 440 -9.91 30.10 -2.29
N ARG A 441 -8.70 30.54 -2.66
CA ARG A 441 -8.51 31.87 -3.28
C ARG A 441 -9.11 31.93 -4.69
N GLN A 442 -8.96 30.88 -5.50
CA GLN A 442 -9.51 30.83 -6.86
C GLN A 442 -11.05 30.85 -6.87
N HIS A 443 -11.68 30.14 -5.94
CA HIS A 443 -13.14 30.13 -5.78
C HIS A 443 -13.74 31.45 -5.28
N ARG A 444 -12.95 32.33 -4.65
CA ARG A 444 -13.42 33.63 -4.14
C ARG A 444 -13.35 34.76 -5.18
N PHE A 445 -12.72 34.53 -6.34
CA PHE A 445 -12.54 35.53 -7.41
C PHE A 445 -13.19 35.12 -8.75
N SER A 446 -13.95 34.02 -8.77
CA SER A 446 -14.84 33.65 -9.87
C SER A 446 -16.28 33.87 -9.44
#